data_AF-A0A7C3D362-F1
#
_entry.id   AF-A0A7C3D362-F1
#
_cell.length_a   1.000
_cell.length_b   1.000
_cell.length_c   1.000
_cell.angle_alpha   90.00
_cell.angle_beta   90.00
_cell.angle_gamma   90.00
#
_symmetry.space_group_name_H-M   'P 1'
#
loop_
_entity.id
_entity.type
_entity.pdbx_description
1 polymer ?
#
loop_
_entity_poly.entity_id
_entity_poly.type
_entity_poly.pdbx_seq_one_letter_code
_entity_poly.pdbx_strand_id
1 'polypeptide(L)'
;MANIKYIQLREHILDYIRKKPQLFYRIMLFKPRYREILITEKTEIVIEGYPRCANTYAVAALWITQDRKLSVARHTHAIAQIIRAYEKQLPTLLLIRNPEDAIISYVIREKNVDISLAINRYIDFYRVAHSLAEGFVISDFDHTITQYHSLLENLNTRYGLSLNVKRLNKTDLIKIQELVEDMERKSAGGLLSELKVSRPSKQRDMIKHKLREKLQSYPRMGEAVTLYRMLKEKSL
;
A
#
# COMPACT_ATOMS: atom_id res chain seq x y z
N MET A 1 -0.04 6.62 -30.88
CA MET A 1 0.80 7.55 -30.07
C MET A 1 -0.01 8.50 -29.18
N ALA A 2 -1.17 9.05 -29.61
CA ALA A 2 -1.99 9.95 -28.79
C ALA A 2 -2.48 9.36 -27.45
N ASN A 3 -2.74 8.04 -27.42
CA ASN A 3 -3.26 7.35 -26.23
C ASN A 3 -2.24 7.28 -25.08
N ILE A 4 -0.93 7.19 -25.38
CA ILE A 4 0.13 7.09 -24.35
C ILE A 4 0.32 8.45 -23.64
N LYS A 5 0.38 9.56 -24.41
CA LYS A 5 0.50 10.90 -23.84
C LYS A 5 -0.71 11.25 -22.96
N TYR A 6 -1.91 10.85 -23.38
CA TYR A 6 -3.13 11.05 -22.58
C TYR A 6 -3.12 10.26 -21.26
N ILE A 7 -2.67 9.00 -21.28
CA ILE A 7 -2.54 8.17 -20.08
C ILE A 7 -1.51 8.79 -19.11
N GLN A 8 -0.35 9.23 -19.62
CA GLN A 8 0.67 9.88 -18.81
C GLN A 8 0.16 11.19 -18.18
N LEU A 9 -0.48 12.06 -18.97
CA LEU A 9 -1.04 13.32 -18.47
C LEU A 9 -2.09 13.08 -17.38
N ARG A 10 -2.98 12.10 -17.58
CA ARG A 10 -3.96 11.69 -16.57
C ARG A 10 -3.30 11.24 -15.28
N GLU A 11 -2.23 10.44 -15.35
CA GLU A 11 -1.50 9.96 -14.18
C GLU A 11 -0.81 11.12 -13.42
N HIS A 12 -0.23 12.09 -14.13
CA HIS A 12 0.33 13.29 -13.52
C HIS A 12 -0.71 14.14 -12.79
N ILE A 13 -1.88 14.35 -13.41
CA ILE A 13 -3.00 15.08 -12.79
C ILE A 13 -3.49 14.34 -11.54
N LEU A 14 -3.65 13.02 -11.62
CA LEU A 14 -4.08 12.22 -10.48
C LEU A 14 -3.07 12.25 -9.34
N ASP A 15 -1.77 12.24 -9.62
CA ASP A 15 -0.73 12.37 -8.59
C ASP A 15 -0.74 13.74 -7.91
N TYR A 16 -0.97 14.80 -8.69
CA TYR A 16 -1.15 16.13 -8.12
C TYR A 16 -2.36 16.17 -7.18
N ILE A 17 -3.50 15.61 -7.60
CA ILE A 17 -4.71 15.53 -6.78
C ILE A 17 -4.45 14.70 -5.51
N ARG A 18 -3.80 13.54 -5.62
CA ARG A 18 -3.46 12.65 -4.49
C ARG A 18 -2.58 13.28 -3.43
N LYS A 19 -1.87 14.38 -3.75
CA LYS A 19 -1.03 15.14 -2.81
C LYS A 19 -1.80 16.23 -2.05
N LYS A 20 -3.05 16.53 -2.43
CA LYS A 20 -3.83 17.64 -1.88
C LYS A 20 -5.09 17.12 -1.18
N PRO A 21 -5.13 17.03 0.17
CA PRO A 21 -6.25 16.43 0.91
C PRO A 21 -7.63 16.95 0.51
N GLN A 22 -7.82 18.27 0.51
CA GLN A 22 -9.12 18.87 0.20
C GLN A 22 -9.61 18.52 -1.22
N LEU A 23 -8.71 18.62 -2.21
CA LEU A 23 -9.03 18.31 -3.61
C LEU A 23 -9.27 16.81 -3.80
N PHE A 24 -8.41 15.97 -3.22
CA PHE A 24 -8.52 14.52 -3.28
C PHE A 24 -9.86 14.02 -2.75
N TYR A 25 -10.23 14.39 -1.52
CA TYR A 25 -11.48 13.92 -0.93
C TYR A 25 -12.70 14.46 -1.68
N ARG A 26 -12.70 15.74 -2.07
CA ARG A 26 -13.81 16.31 -2.85
C ARG A 26 -14.03 15.56 -4.16
N ILE A 27 -12.97 15.27 -4.92
CA ILE A 27 -13.11 14.57 -6.21
C ILE A 27 -13.43 13.09 -6.02
N MET A 28 -12.76 12.42 -5.08
CA MET A 28 -12.86 10.95 -4.97
C MET A 28 -14.15 10.49 -4.30
N LEU A 29 -14.79 11.30 -3.44
CA LEU A 29 -16.08 10.97 -2.85
C LEU A 29 -17.21 10.79 -3.88
N PHE A 30 -17.12 11.47 -5.04
CA PHE A 30 -18.08 11.30 -6.14
C PHE A 30 -17.92 9.97 -6.89
N LYS A 31 -16.83 9.23 -6.68
CA LYS A 31 -16.59 7.96 -7.36
C LYS A 31 -17.01 6.80 -6.45
N PRO A 32 -18.05 6.01 -6.80
CA PRO A 32 -18.61 4.97 -5.93
C PRO A 32 -17.55 4.01 -5.35
N ARG A 33 -16.58 3.59 -6.18
CA ARG A 33 -15.49 2.69 -5.78
C ARG A 33 -14.61 3.21 -4.63
N TYR A 34 -14.58 4.52 -4.41
CA TYR A 34 -13.76 5.14 -3.36
C TYR A 34 -14.51 5.27 -2.02
N ARG A 35 -15.85 5.15 -2.01
CA ARG A 35 -16.66 5.37 -0.80
C ARG A 35 -16.35 4.39 0.32
N GLU A 36 -15.91 3.17 -0.01
CA GLU A 36 -15.58 2.11 0.95
C GLU A 36 -14.11 2.07 1.37
N ILE A 37 -13.27 2.89 0.75
CA ILE A 37 -11.81 2.86 0.94
C ILE A 37 -11.22 4.20 1.37
N LEU A 38 -12.02 5.27 1.33
CA LEU A 38 -11.67 6.57 1.88
C LEU A 38 -11.97 6.64 3.37
N ILE A 39 -11.20 7.46 4.09
CA ILE A 39 -11.53 7.89 5.45
C ILE A 39 -12.90 8.58 5.45
N THR A 40 -13.80 8.06 6.28
CA THR A 40 -15.11 8.61 6.61
C THR A 40 -15.26 8.65 8.13
N GLU A 41 -16.37 9.19 8.63
CA GLU A 41 -16.67 9.17 10.07
C GLU A 41 -16.91 7.75 10.62
N LYS A 42 -17.10 6.75 9.74
CA LYS A 42 -17.21 5.33 10.11
C LYS A 42 -15.86 4.60 10.08
N THR A 43 -14.76 5.26 9.75
CA THR A 43 -13.46 4.60 9.61
C THR A 43 -12.91 4.25 10.99
N GLU A 44 -12.61 2.98 11.20
CA GLU A 44 -12.09 2.47 12.47
C GLU A 44 -10.57 2.33 12.44
N ILE A 45 -10.01 2.05 11.26
CA ILE A 45 -8.57 1.90 11.06
C ILE A 45 -8.19 2.26 9.63
N VAL A 46 -6.99 2.81 9.47
CA VAL A 46 -6.36 3.10 8.18
C VAL A 46 -5.23 2.10 7.96
N ILE A 47 -5.23 1.41 6.82
CA ILE A 47 -4.13 0.56 6.38
C ILE A 47 -3.67 1.06 5.02
N GLU A 48 -2.52 1.70 4.99
CA GLU A 48 -1.97 2.31 3.78
C GLU A 48 -0.45 2.16 3.71
N GLY A 49 0.04 2.24 2.50
CA GLY A 49 1.44 2.13 2.15
C GLY A 49 1.59 2.36 0.66
N TYR A 50 2.81 2.47 0.17
CA TYR A 50 3.04 2.46 -1.27
C TYR A 50 2.50 1.15 -1.89
N PRO A 51 2.07 1.14 -3.17
CA PRO A 51 1.64 -0.09 -3.81
C PRO A 51 2.62 -1.24 -3.58
N ARG A 52 2.09 -2.45 -3.43
CA ARG A 52 2.90 -3.68 -3.27
C ARG A 52 3.69 -3.82 -1.96
N CYS A 53 3.37 -3.01 -0.95
CA CYS A 53 3.85 -3.16 0.43
C CYS A 53 2.84 -3.91 1.31
N ALA A 54 2.41 -5.12 0.92
CA ALA A 54 1.48 -5.96 1.69
C ALA A 54 0.07 -5.39 2.02
N ASN A 55 -0.32 -4.24 1.46
CA ASN A 55 -1.62 -3.58 1.73
C ASN A 55 -2.85 -4.52 1.72
N THR A 56 -3.02 -5.30 0.65
CA THR A 56 -4.15 -6.23 0.53
C THR A 56 -4.08 -7.36 1.55
N TYR A 57 -2.87 -7.87 1.81
CA TYR A 57 -2.66 -8.92 2.80
C TYR A 57 -3.02 -8.45 4.20
N ALA A 58 -2.56 -7.25 4.61
CA ALA A 58 -2.86 -6.71 5.94
C ALA A 58 -4.37 -6.54 6.15
N VAL A 59 -5.07 -5.98 5.16
CA VAL A 59 -6.55 -5.84 5.25
C VAL A 59 -7.23 -7.21 5.37
N ALA A 60 -6.80 -8.18 4.57
CA ALA A 60 -7.34 -9.53 4.62
C ALA A 60 -7.06 -10.23 5.95
N ALA A 61 -5.82 -10.16 6.45
CA ALA A 61 -5.42 -10.72 7.73
C ALA A 61 -6.17 -10.08 8.90
N LEU A 62 -6.41 -8.76 8.84
CA LEU A 62 -7.27 -8.09 9.80
C LEU A 62 -8.68 -8.68 9.77
N TRP A 63 -9.35 -8.73 8.61
CA TRP A 63 -10.72 -9.26 8.56
C TRP A 63 -10.85 -10.74 8.94
N ILE A 64 -9.83 -11.56 8.70
CA ILE A 64 -9.82 -12.98 9.09
C ILE A 64 -9.56 -13.19 10.59
N THR A 65 -8.91 -12.22 11.24
CA THR A 65 -8.59 -12.30 12.68
C THR A 65 -9.71 -11.73 13.56
N GLN A 66 -10.56 -10.86 13.02
CA GLN A 66 -11.63 -10.21 13.77
C GLN A 66 -12.98 -10.94 13.63
N ASP A 67 -13.80 -10.93 14.68
CA ASP A 67 -15.14 -11.53 14.68
C ASP A 67 -16.17 -10.73 13.87
N ARG A 68 -15.82 -9.49 13.52
CA ARG A 68 -16.62 -8.62 12.66
C ARG A 68 -15.76 -7.94 11.61
N LYS A 69 -16.39 -7.55 10.52
CA LYS A 69 -15.73 -6.78 9.46
C LYS A 69 -15.53 -5.33 9.90
N LEU A 70 -14.28 -4.97 10.18
CA LEU A 70 -13.89 -3.59 10.47
C LEU A 70 -14.00 -2.69 9.23
N SER A 71 -14.36 -1.43 9.46
CA SER A 71 -14.36 -0.37 8.46
C SER A 71 -12.95 0.18 8.25
N VAL A 72 -12.30 -0.28 7.17
CA VAL A 72 -10.89 0.00 6.88
C VAL A 72 -10.73 0.97 5.70
N ALA A 73 -10.17 2.16 5.93
CA ALA A 73 -9.70 3.02 4.84
C ALA A 73 -8.36 2.52 4.29
N ARG A 74 -8.22 2.41 2.97
CA ARG A 74 -7.17 1.60 2.33
C ARG A 74 -6.99 1.88 0.84
N HIS A 75 -5.97 1.29 0.22
CA HIS A 75 -5.83 1.11 -1.25
C HIS A 75 -5.99 2.36 -2.12
N THR A 76 -5.84 3.57 -1.56
CA THR A 76 -5.77 4.79 -2.34
C THR A 76 -4.34 5.11 -2.74
N HIS A 77 -3.37 4.68 -1.92
CA HIS A 77 -1.96 5.01 -2.03
C HIS A 77 -1.72 6.53 -2.13
N ALA A 78 -2.65 7.31 -1.59
CA ALA A 78 -2.66 8.76 -1.70
C ALA A 78 -2.05 9.39 -0.44
N ILE A 79 -1.10 10.30 -0.65
CA ILE A 79 -0.55 11.14 0.41
C ILE A 79 -1.66 11.87 1.18
N ALA A 80 -2.71 12.30 0.47
CA ALA A 80 -3.90 12.90 1.05
C ALA A 80 -4.58 12.05 2.13
N GLN A 81 -4.61 10.73 1.97
CA GLN A 81 -5.20 9.83 2.95
C GLN A 81 -4.30 9.68 4.19
N ILE A 82 -2.98 9.63 4.00
CA ILE A 82 -2.00 9.63 5.11
C ILE A 82 -2.09 10.92 5.93
N ILE A 83 -2.13 12.08 5.26
CA ILE A 83 -2.27 13.38 5.94
C ILE A 83 -3.57 13.41 6.74
N ARG A 84 -4.71 13.01 6.14
CA ARG A 84 -6.00 13.02 6.83
C ARG A 84 -6.05 12.03 8.00
N ALA A 85 -5.39 10.87 7.89
CA ALA A 85 -5.29 9.91 8.97
C ALA A 85 -4.58 10.52 10.19
N TYR A 86 -3.47 11.23 9.94
CA TYR A 86 -2.72 11.95 10.97
C TYR A 86 -3.53 13.07 11.59
N GLU A 87 -4.13 13.94 10.77
CA GLU A 87 -4.94 15.08 11.24
C GLU A 87 -6.14 14.65 12.10
N LYS A 88 -6.77 13.52 11.76
CA LYS A 88 -7.87 12.94 12.53
C LYS A 88 -7.41 11.99 13.66
N GLN A 89 -6.11 11.80 13.84
CA GLN A 89 -5.52 10.90 14.84
C GLN A 89 -6.11 9.48 14.79
N LEU A 90 -6.41 8.99 13.59
CA LEU A 90 -7.01 7.67 13.41
C LEU A 90 -5.99 6.55 13.65
N PRO A 91 -6.42 5.40 14.18
CA PRO A 91 -5.58 4.21 14.22
C PRO A 91 -5.06 3.88 12.82
N THR A 92 -3.75 3.89 12.66
CA THR A 92 -3.11 3.80 11.33
C THR A 92 -1.94 2.84 11.35
N LEU A 93 -2.01 1.84 10.46
CA LEU A 93 -0.92 0.96 10.10
C LEU A 93 -0.31 1.43 8.79
N LEU A 94 0.90 1.98 8.87
CA LEU A 94 1.70 2.37 7.72
C LEU A 94 2.60 1.20 7.29
N LEU A 95 2.37 0.69 6.10
CA LEU A 95 3.12 -0.44 5.56
C LEU A 95 4.27 0.05 4.68
N ILE A 96 5.47 -0.46 4.94
CA ILE A 96 6.68 -0.15 4.19
C ILE A 96 7.25 -1.42 3.53
N ARG A 97 8.09 -1.25 2.52
CA ARG A 97 8.81 -2.34 1.87
C ARG A 97 10.07 -1.80 1.23
N ASN A 98 11.11 -2.64 1.13
CA ASN A 98 12.29 -2.34 0.34
C ASN A 98 11.88 -1.73 -1.01
N PRO A 99 12.43 -0.56 -1.38
CA PRO A 99 11.98 0.19 -2.54
C PRO A 99 12.18 -0.58 -3.85
N GLU A 100 13.25 -1.36 -3.99
CA GLU A 100 13.49 -2.15 -5.20
C GLU A 100 12.35 -3.15 -5.42
N ASP A 101 12.01 -3.92 -4.39
CA ASP A 101 10.97 -4.94 -4.49
C ASP A 101 9.58 -4.33 -4.71
N ALA A 102 9.28 -3.22 -4.04
CA ALA A 102 8.00 -2.53 -4.18
C ALA A 102 7.83 -1.93 -5.58
N ILE A 103 8.85 -1.21 -6.07
CA ILE A 103 8.83 -0.51 -7.35
C ILE A 103 8.82 -1.51 -8.51
N ILE A 104 9.66 -2.55 -8.48
CA ILE A 104 9.67 -3.59 -9.51
C ILE A 104 8.32 -4.31 -9.56
N SER A 105 7.79 -4.70 -8.39
CA SER A 105 6.47 -5.34 -8.31
C SER A 105 5.36 -4.44 -8.84
N TYR A 106 5.46 -3.13 -8.63
CA TYR A 106 4.48 -2.15 -9.09
C TYR A 106 4.54 -1.95 -10.60
N VAL A 107 5.74 -1.75 -11.17
CA VAL A 107 5.94 -1.55 -12.62
C VAL A 107 5.57 -2.79 -13.43
N ILE A 108 5.88 -4.00 -12.92
CA ILE A 108 5.45 -5.26 -13.58
C ILE A 108 3.92 -5.35 -13.65
N ARG A 109 3.24 -4.96 -12.58
CA ARG A 109 1.78 -5.00 -12.50
C ARG A 109 1.13 -3.92 -13.37
N GLU A 110 1.64 -2.70 -13.27
CA GLU A 110 1.13 -1.52 -13.97
C GLU A 110 2.04 -1.20 -15.17
N LYS A 111 1.92 -2.02 -16.24
CA LYS A 111 2.80 -2.00 -17.44
C LYS A 111 3.02 -0.64 -18.11
N ASN A 112 2.16 0.35 -17.83
CA ASN A 112 2.22 1.68 -18.43
C ASN A 112 2.85 2.74 -17.52
N VAL A 113 3.31 2.36 -16.32
CA VAL A 113 3.95 3.28 -15.38
C VAL A 113 5.45 3.34 -15.67
N ASP A 114 5.96 4.56 -15.87
CA ASP A 114 7.40 4.80 -15.99
C ASP A 114 8.13 4.54 -14.65
N ILE A 115 9.33 3.98 -14.72
CA ILE A 115 10.13 3.63 -13.53
C ILE A 115 10.48 4.89 -12.72
N SER A 116 10.85 5.98 -13.38
CA SER A 116 11.17 7.26 -12.71
C SER A 116 9.94 7.81 -12.00
N LEU A 117 8.76 7.71 -12.62
CA LEU A 117 7.50 8.06 -11.99
C LEU A 117 7.22 7.17 -10.76
N ALA A 118 7.44 5.86 -10.86
CA ALA A 118 7.25 4.93 -9.75
C ALA A 118 8.19 5.25 -8.56
N ILE A 119 9.47 5.56 -8.83
CA ILE A 119 10.44 6.02 -7.83
C ILE A 119 9.98 7.32 -7.18
N ASN A 120 9.62 8.33 -7.98
CA ASN A 120 9.17 9.62 -7.46
C ASN A 120 7.93 9.47 -6.59
N ARG A 121 6.96 8.62 -6.98
CA ARG A 121 5.78 8.30 -6.16
C ARG A 121 6.16 7.65 -4.83
N TYR A 122 7.14 6.74 -4.83
CA TYR A 122 7.64 6.10 -3.60
C TYR A 122 8.21 7.15 -2.66
N ILE A 123 9.12 7.97 -3.18
CA ILE A 123 9.78 9.03 -2.41
C ILE A 123 8.75 10.03 -1.87
N ASP A 124 7.88 10.56 -2.72
CA ASP A 124 6.90 11.56 -2.32
C ASP A 124 5.94 11.02 -1.24
N PHE A 125 5.49 9.76 -1.40
CA PHE A 125 4.61 9.12 -0.43
C PHE A 125 5.28 8.97 0.93
N TYR A 126 6.47 8.35 0.95
CA TYR A 126 7.15 8.06 2.20
C TYR A 126 7.83 9.27 2.81
N ARG A 127 8.14 10.33 2.06
CA ARG A 127 8.70 11.55 2.61
C ARG A 127 7.68 12.23 3.52
N VAL A 128 6.44 12.33 3.04
CA VAL A 128 5.33 12.84 3.86
C VAL A 128 5.02 11.88 5.00
N ALA A 129 4.90 10.58 4.72
CA ALA A 129 4.62 9.60 5.77
C ALA A 129 5.68 9.58 6.87
N HIS A 130 6.97 9.75 6.52
CA HIS A 130 8.08 9.85 7.47
C HIS A 130 7.97 11.09 8.36
N SER A 131 7.61 12.25 7.80
CA SER A 131 7.40 13.47 8.59
C SER A 131 6.25 13.35 9.62
N LEU A 132 5.36 12.37 9.42
CA LEU A 132 4.21 12.08 10.26
C LEU A 132 4.36 10.74 11.01
N ALA A 133 5.54 10.11 10.96
CA ALA A 133 5.75 8.72 11.37
C ALA A 133 5.38 8.47 12.84
N GLU A 134 5.65 9.45 13.72
CA GLU A 134 5.30 9.39 15.14
C GLU A 134 3.81 9.24 15.39
N GLY A 135 2.95 9.49 14.38
CA GLY A 135 1.51 9.31 14.46
C GLY A 135 1.03 7.89 14.16
N PHE A 136 1.90 6.98 13.69
CA PHE A 136 1.51 5.69 13.07
C PHE A 136 2.18 4.48 13.72
N VAL A 137 1.55 3.31 13.60
CA VAL A 137 2.28 2.02 13.72
C VAL A 137 2.89 1.70 12.36
N ILE A 138 4.19 1.40 12.31
CA ILE A 138 4.91 1.14 11.07
C ILE A 138 5.33 -0.33 11.03
N SER A 139 5.08 -1.00 9.91
CA SER A 139 5.53 -2.38 9.70
C SER A 139 6.11 -2.56 8.31
N ASP A 140 7.24 -3.25 8.22
CA ASP A 140 7.76 -3.68 6.93
C ASP A 140 7.05 -4.93 6.41
N PHE A 141 7.27 -5.22 5.13
CA PHE A 141 6.63 -6.30 4.41
C PHE A 141 6.81 -7.66 5.07
N ASP A 142 8.02 -8.01 5.51
CA ASP A 142 8.32 -9.34 6.05
C ASP A 142 7.69 -9.52 7.43
N HIS A 143 7.79 -8.50 8.29
CA HIS A 143 7.10 -8.50 9.58
C HIS A 143 5.58 -8.58 9.40
N THR A 144 5.02 -7.84 8.42
CA THR A 144 3.58 -7.88 8.14
C THR A 144 3.10 -9.28 7.78
N ILE A 145 3.84 -10.05 6.97
CA ILE A 145 3.37 -11.38 6.54
C ILE A 145 3.73 -12.51 7.52
N THR A 146 4.68 -12.29 8.44
CA THR A 146 5.17 -13.34 9.36
C THR A 146 4.74 -13.14 10.81
N GLN A 147 4.62 -11.89 11.27
CA GLN A 147 4.38 -11.52 12.67
C GLN A 147 3.13 -10.65 12.81
N TYR A 148 2.05 -10.95 12.07
CA TYR A 148 0.85 -10.11 12.05
C TYR A 148 0.19 -9.90 13.43
N HIS A 149 0.29 -10.88 14.33
CA HIS A 149 -0.25 -10.77 15.69
C HIS A 149 0.38 -9.62 16.49
N SER A 150 1.70 -9.44 16.41
CA SER A 150 2.37 -8.34 17.11
C SER A 150 2.00 -6.97 16.53
N LEU A 151 1.62 -6.89 15.25
CA LEU A 151 1.05 -5.66 14.69
C LEU A 151 -0.26 -5.28 15.37
N LEU A 152 -1.14 -6.26 15.61
CA LEU A 152 -2.41 -6.04 16.29
C LEU A 152 -2.20 -5.64 17.76
N GLU A 153 -1.23 -6.25 18.45
CA GLU A 153 -0.84 -5.86 19.81
C GLU A 153 -0.37 -4.40 19.88
N ASN A 154 0.48 -3.98 18.93
CA ASN A 154 0.96 -2.61 18.86
C ASN A 154 -0.15 -1.61 18.52
N LEU A 155 -1.07 -1.98 17.62
CA LEU A 155 -2.25 -1.16 17.31
C LEU A 155 -3.16 -1.00 18.53
N ASN A 156 -3.42 -2.08 19.27
CA ASN A 156 -4.18 -2.04 20.52
C ASN A 156 -3.51 -1.14 21.56
N THR A 157 -2.21 -1.37 21.79
CA THR A 157 -1.43 -0.62 22.79
C THR A 157 -1.38 0.87 22.48
N ARG A 158 -1.14 1.23 21.21
CA ARG A 158 -0.96 2.62 20.80
C ARG A 158 -2.28 3.41 20.74
N TYR A 159 -3.34 2.79 20.25
CA TYR A 159 -4.60 3.48 19.96
C TYR A 159 -5.76 3.09 20.87
N GLY A 160 -5.52 2.25 21.89
CA GLY A 160 -6.57 1.76 22.79
C GLY A 160 -7.61 0.90 22.09
N LEU A 161 -7.24 0.22 21.00
CA LEU A 161 -8.14 -0.69 20.29
C LEU A 161 -8.31 -2.01 21.05
N SER A 162 -9.38 -2.73 20.74
CA SER A 162 -9.66 -4.07 21.23
C SER A 162 -9.69 -5.07 20.08
N LEU A 163 -8.63 -5.08 19.25
CA LEU A 163 -8.48 -6.05 18.17
C LEU A 163 -8.15 -7.43 18.74
N ASN A 164 -8.75 -8.47 18.16
CA ASN A 164 -8.44 -9.85 18.46
C ASN A 164 -7.01 -10.18 18.00
N VAL A 165 -6.13 -10.46 18.95
CA VAL A 165 -4.74 -10.87 18.69
C VAL A 165 -4.67 -12.39 18.65
N LYS A 166 -4.38 -12.95 17.47
CA LYS A 166 -4.12 -14.39 17.30
C LYS A 166 -3.01 -14.63 16.29
N ARG A 167 -2.24 -15.71 16.49
CA ARG A 167 -1.30 -16.21 15.47
C ARG A 167 -2.09 -16.84 14.32
N LEU A 168 -1.68 -16.53 13.09
CA LEU A 168 -2.30 -17.08 11.89
C LEU A 168 -1.88 -18.53 11.69
N ASN A 169 -2.84 -19.44 11.61
CA ASN A 169 -2.59 -20.85 11.29
C ASN A 169 -2.70 -21.10 9.77
N LYS A 170 -2.43 -22.34 9.34
CA LYS A 170 -2.51 -22.71 7.91
C LYS A 170 -3.88 -22.42 7.28
N THR A 171 -4.97 -22.67 8.01
CA THR A 171 -6.34 -22.41 7.53
C THR A 171 -6.61 -20.91 7.37
N ASP A 172 -6.14 -20.09 8.31
CA ASP A 172 -6.24 -18.63 8.18
C ASP A 172 -5.45 -18.13 6.96
N LEU A 173 -4.24 -18.64 6.74
CA LEU A 173 -3.40 -18.26 5.60
C LEU A 173 -4.04 -18.59 4.25
N ILE A 174 -4.73 -19.73 4.14
CA ILE A 174 -5.49 -20.09 2.93
C ILE A 174 -6.62 -19.08 2.68
N LYS A 175 -7.42 -18.78 3.71
CA LYS A 175 -8.51 -17.80 3.61
C LYS A 175 -8.01 -16.39 3.24
N ILE A 176 -6.87 -15.98 3.82
CA ILE A 176 -6.22 -14.72 3.48
C ILE A 176 -5.81 -14.72 2.01
N GLN A 177 -5.20 -15.79 1.52
CA GLN A 177 -4.80 -15.90 0.12
C GLN A 177 -6.00 -15.80 -0.83
N GLU A 178 -7.08 -16.52 -0.56
CA GLU A 178 -8.32 -16.45 -1.35
C GLU A 178 -8.89 -15.03 -1.39
N LEU A 179 -8.95 -14.36 -0.24
CA LEU A 179 -9.44 -12.99 -0.13
C LEU A 179 -8.53 -11.99 -0.84
N VAL A 180 -7.20 -12.16 -0.74
CA VAL A 180 -6.24 -11.34 -1.48
C VAL A 180 -6.45 -11.51 -2.98
N GLU A 181 -6.63 -12.73 -3.47
CA GLU A 181 -6.89 -12.99 -4.90
C GLU A 181 -8.21 -12.35 -5.38
N ASP A 182 -9.27 -12.41 -4.59
CA ASP A 182 -10.55 -11.73 -4.88
C ASP A 182 -10.39 -10.20 -4.94
N MET A 183 -9.72 -9.61 -3.94
CA MET A 183 -9.45 -8.16 -3.91
C MET A 183 -8.57 -7.71 -5.07
N GLU A 184 -7.54 -8.49 -5.44
CA GLU A 184 -6.69 -8.21 -6.60
C GLU A 184 -7.50 -8.30 -7.91
N ARG A 185 -8.38 -9.29 -8.06
CA ARG A 185 -9.27 -9.44 -9.23
C ARG A 185 -10.20 -8.24 -9.40
N LYS A 186 -10.85 -7.80 -8.32
CA LYS A 186 -11.71 -6.61 -8.31
C LYS A 186 -10.93 -5.35 -8.68
N SER A 187 -9.74 -5.18 -8.10
CA SER A 187 -8.85 -4.05 -8.42
C SER A 187 -8.36 -4.06 -9.88
N ALA A 188 -8.23 -5.22 -10.51
CA ALA A 188 -7.78 -5.38 -11.88
C ALA A 188 -8.88 -5.19 -12.94
N GLY A 189 -10.13 -4.95 -12.53
CA GLY A 189 -11.29 -4.87 -13.43
C GLY A 189 -11.73 -6.23 -13.96
N GLY A 190 -11.58 -7.31 -13.20
CA GLY A 190 -12.03 -8.67 -13.55
C GLY A 190 -11.09 -9.46 -14.46
N LEU A 191 -10.18 -8.80 -15.20
CA LEU A 191 -9.19 -9.44 -16.06
C LEU A 191 -7.95 -9.88 -15.24
N LEU A 192 -7.92 -11.16 -14.88
CA LEU A 192 -6.71 -11.84 -14.41
C LEU A 192 -5.76 -12.04 -15.61
N SER A 193 -4.74 -11.20 -15.74
CA SER A 193 -3.55 -11.62 -16.49
C SER A 193 -2.55 -12.21 -15.52
N GLU A 194 -1.79 -13.22 -15.93
CA GLU A 194 -0.75 -13.88 -15.10
C GLU A 194 0.26 -12.88 -14.51
N LEU A 195 0.42 -11.71 -15.14
CA LEU A 195 1.32 -10.64 -14.70
C LEU A 195 0.72 -9.71 -13.62
N LYS A 196 -0.62 -9.72 -13.47
CA LYS A 196 -1.33 -8.91 -12.46
C LYS A 196 -1.46 -9.63 -11.11
N VAL A 197 -1.45 -10.96 -11.10
CA VAL A 197 -1.52 -11.78 -9.88
C VAL A 197 -0.12 -11.88 -9.27
N SER A 198 -0.01 -11.91 -7.93
CA SER A 198 1.26 -12.01 -7.20
C SER A 198 1.99 -13.37 -7.32
N ARG A 199 1.59 -14.27 -8.22
CA ARG A 199 2.16 -15.62 -8.35
C ARG A 199 3.60 -15.58 -8.94
N PRO A 200 4.54 -16.40 -8.43
CA PRO A 200 5.87 -16.57 -9.02
C PRO A 200 5.77 -17.24 -10.39
N SER A 201 6.49 -16.74 -11.40
CA SER A 201 6.68 -17.41 -12.68
C SER A 201 8.11 -17.20 -13.17
N LYS A 202 8.70 -18.19 -13.85
CA LYS A 202 10.08 -18.11 -14.38
C LYS A 202 10.28 -16.85 -15.25
N GLN A 203 9.26 -16.49 -16.04
CA GLN A 203 9.26 -15.25 -16.84
C GLN A 203 9.32 -14.00 -15.98
N ARG A 204 8.60 -13.96 -14.85
CA ARG A 204 8.60 -12.82 -13.93
C ARG A 204 9.94 -12.64 -13.24
N ASP A 205 10.63 -13.74 -12.90
CA ASP A 205 11.92 -13.66 -12.23
C ASP A 205 13.04 -13.16 -13.16
N MET A 206 13.02 -13.56 -14.45
CA MET A 206 13.92 -12.96 -15.45
C MET A 206 13.65 -11.46 -15.65
N ILE A 207 12.38 -11.05 -15.70
CA ILE A 207 12.01 -9.62 -15.81
C ILE A 207 12.47 -8.85 -14.57
N LYS A 208 12.28 -9.40 -13.36
CA LYS A 208 12.74 -8.78 -12.11
C LYS A 208 14.25 -8.58 -12.09
N HIS A 209 15.03 -9.58 -12.51
CA HIS A 209 16.49 -9.47 -12.53
C HIS A 209 16.95 -8.31 -13.41
N LYS A 210 16.49 -8.26 -14.66
CA LYS A 210 16.81 -7.16 -15.59
C LYS A 210 16.36 -5.80 -15.08
N LEU A 211 15.18 -5.73 -14.46
CA LEU A 211 14.68 -4.49 -13.89
C LEU A 211 15.49 -4.04 -12.67
N ARG A 212 15.99 -4.96 -11.85
CA ARG A 212 16.77 -4.62 -10.65
C ARG A 212 18.10 -3.99 -11.01
N GLU A 213 18.85 -4.58 -11.95
CA GLU A 213 20.09 -3.99 -12.47
C GLU A 213 19.85 -2.60 -13.03
N LYS A 214 18.79 -2.45 -13.83
CA LYS A 214 18.42 -1.14 -14.37
C LYS A 214 18.04 -0.15 -13.27
N LEU A 215 17.28 -0.57 -12.27
CA LEU A 215 16.73 0.28 -11.20
C LEU A 215 17.84 0.97 -10.39
N GLN A 216 18.94 0.28 -10.13
CA GLN A 216 20.08 0.84 -9.40
C GLN A 216 20.73 2.03 -10.12
N SER A 217 20.63 2.08 -11.46
CA SER A 217 21.12 3.20 -12.26
C SER A 217 20.16 4.40 -12.31
N TYR A 218 18.92 4.26 -11.83
CA TYR A 218 17.95 5.36 -11.92
C TYR A 218 18.26 6.49 -10.93
N PRO A 219 18.14 7.75 -11.38
CA PRO A 219 18.26 8.90 -10.50
C PRO A 219 17.31 8.78 -9.30
N ARG A 220 17.78 9.20 -8.12
CA ARG A 220 17.04 9.22 -6.84
C ARG A 220 16.70 7.85 -6.25
N MET A 221 17.11 6.73 -6.86
CA MET A 221 16.90 5.42 -6.23
C MET A 221 17.60 5.33 -4.84
N GLY A 222 18.79 5.93 -4.70
CA GLY A 222 19.46 6.05 -3.41
C GLY A 222 18.66 6.83 -2.36
N GLU A 223 17.89 7.84 -2.78
CA GLU A 223 16.99 8.60 -1.89
C GLU A 223 15.86 7.71 -1.36
N ALA A 224 15.25 6.89 -2.22
CA ALA A 224 14.21 5.93 -1.83
C ALA A 224 14.75 4.90 -0.82
N VAL A 225 16.00 4.43 -1.00
CA VAL A 225 16.66 3.50 -0.07
C VAL A 225 16.93 4.16 1.28
N THR A 226 17.46 5.38 1.32
CA THR A 226 17.69 6.12 2.57
C THR A 226 16.39 6.32 3.33
N LEU A 227 15.34 6.76 2.64
CA LEU A 227 14.03 6.98 3.24
C LEU A 227 13.39 5.70 3.81
N TYR A 228 13.56 4.57 3.10
CA TYR A 228 13.15 3.27 3.60
C TYR A 228 13.87 2.90 4.91
N ARG A 229 15.20 3.10 4.98
CA ARG A 229 15.98 2.81 6.20
C ARG A 229 15.51 3.64 7.38
N MET A 230 15.28 4.94 7.20
CA MET A 230 14.76 5.82 8.25
C MET A 230 13.38 5.36 8.76
N LEU A 231 12.49 4.94 7.87
CA LEU A 231 11.19 4.39 8.27
C LEU A 231 11.31 3.01 8.92
N LYS A 232 12.28 2.20 8.49
CA LYS A 232 12.54 0.86 9.02
C LYS A 232 13.09 0.92 10.44
N GLU A 233 13.88 1.93 10.79
CA GLU A 233 14.32 2.20 12.18
C GLU A 233 13.17 2.54 13.11
N LYS A 234 12.08 3.09 12.56
CA LYS A 234 10.83 3.37 13.28
C LYS A 234 9.80 2.24 13.19
N SER A 235 10.10 1.15 12.48
CA SER A 235 9.20 0.03 12.38
C SER A 235 9.30 -0.87 13.59
N LEU A 236 8.26 -1.68 13.79
CA LEU A 236 8.31 -2.85 14.65
C LEU A 236 9.37 -3.86 14.18
#